data_AF-A0A6A7KYK2-F1
#
_entry.id   AF-A0A6A7KYK2-F1
#
_cell.length_a   1.000
_cell.length_b   1.000
_cell.length_c   1.000
_cell.angle_alpha   90.00
_cell.angle_beta   90.00
_cell.angle_gamma   90.00
#
_symmetry.space_group_name_H-M   'P 1'
#
loop_
_entity.id
_entity.type
_entity.pdbx_description
1 polymer ?
#
loop_
_entity_poly.entity_id
_entity_poly.type
_entity_poly.pdbx_seq_one_letter_code
_entity_poly.pdbx_strand_id
1 'polypeptide(L)' 'MGTQPVTPTLVREVPPVTQTGVAEVLVGSVGLAGVLVLAALIGGALVGLVVVTVKRWRDRHRRRGPESEFVQLKLSE' A
#
# COMPACT_ATOMS: atom_id res chain seq x y z
N MET A 1 22.89 -59.97 -46.31
CA MET A 1 22.81 -58.53 -46.01
C MET A 1 22.07 -58.39 -44.70
N GLY A 2 22.76 -58.13 -43.59
CA GLY A 2 22.15 -58.00 -42.26
C GLY A 2 21.84 -56.54 -41.95
N THR A 3 20.60 -56.23 -41.59
CA THR A 3 20.16 -54.89 -41.17
C THR A 3 20.57 -54.67 -39.72
N GLN A 4 21.52 -53.76 -39.47
CA GLN A 4 21.88 -53.38 -38.10
C GLN A 4 20.71 -52.66 -37.43
N PRO A 5 20.32 -53.04 -36.20
CA PRO A 5 19.30 -52.34 -35.45
C PRO A 5 19.82 -50.97 -35.01
N VAL A 6 19.28 -49.90 -35.61
CA VAL A 6 19.57 -48.53 -35.19
C VAL A 6 18.74 -48.26 -33.94
N THR A 7 19.38 -48.25 -32.77
CA THR A 7 18.70 -47.86 -31.52
C THR A 7 18.60 -46.33 -31.49
N PRO A 8 17.41 -45.73 -31.58
CA PRO A 8 17.29 -44.27 -31.60
C PRO A 8 17.69 -43.71 -30.23
N THR A 9 18.68 -42.82 -30.22
CA THR A 9 19.07 -42.08 -29.01
C THR A 9 17.97 -41.05 -28.70
N LEU A 10 17.20 -41.29 -27.64
CA LEU A 10 16.19 -40.33 -27.18
C LEU A 10 16.92 -39.12 -26.55
N VAL A 11 17.04 -38.04 -27.30
CA VAL A 11 17.56 -36.77 -26.77
C VAL A 11 16.42 -36.11 -25.98
N ARG A 12 16.56 -36.07 -24.65
CA ARG A 12 15.64 -35.34 -23.78
C ARG A 12 16.03 -33.86 -23.81
N GLU A 13 15.28 -33.06 -24.56
CA GLU A 13 15.38 -31.60 -24.48
C GLU A 13 14.94 -31.15 -23.08
N VAL A 14 15.90 -30.68 -22.28
CA VAL A 14 15.60 -30.02 -21.02
C VAL A 14 15.28 -28.56 -21.37
N PRO A 15 14.08 -28.04 -21.06
CA PRO A 15 13.75 -26.66 -21.35
C PRO A 15 14.74 -25.74 -20.61
N PRO A 16 15.15 -24.62 -21.23
CA PRO A 16 16.05 -23.68 -20.59
C PRO A 16 15.43 -23.19 -19.29
N VAL A 17 16.10 -23.45 -18.18
CA VAL A 17 15.73 -22.88 -16.88
C VAL A 17 15.97 -21.38 -16.91
N THR A 18 14.91 -20.60 -16.79
CA THR A 18 15.00 -19.14 -16.68
C THR A 18 15.74 -18.80 -15.39
N GLN A 19 17.03 -18.50 -15.50
CA GLN A 19 17.82 -18.05 -14.36
C GLN A 19 17.48 -16.59 -14.09
N THR A 20 16.56 -16.35 -13.15
CA THR A 20 16.33 -14.99 -12.62
C THR A 20 17.62 -14.52 -11.98
N GLY A 21 18.25 -13.52 -12.59
CA GLY A 21 19.50 -12.95 -12.11
C GLY A 21 19.29 -12.17 -10.81
N VAL A 22 20.33 -12.10 -9.99
CA VAL A 22 20.32 -11.35 -8.73
C VAL A 22 19.94 -9.88 -8.98
N ALA A 23 20.41 -9.29 -10.08
CA ALA A 23 20.08 -7.92 -10.48
C ALA A 23 18.57 -7.71 -10.72
N GLU A 24 17.88 -8.68 -11.32
CA GLU A 24 16.45 -8.59 -11.60
C GLU A 24 15.62 -8.62 -10.30
N VAL A 25 16.06 -9.43 -9.33
CA VAL A 25 15.45 -9.49 -7.99
C VAL A 25 15.68 -8.18 -7.23
N LEU A 26 16.89 -7.59 -7.31
CA LEU A 26 17.15 -6.30 -6.68
C LEU A 26 16.29 -5.18 -7.29
N VAL A 27 16.19 -5.12 -8.63
CA VAL A 27 15.36 -4.11 -9.28
C VAL A 27 13.88 -4.30 -8.92
N GLY A 28 13.38 -5.54 -8.93
CA GLY A 28 12.00 -5.85 -8.55
C GLY A 28 11.69 -5.47 -7.10
N SER A 29 12.60 -5.78 -6.17
CA SER A 29 12.43 -5.49 -4.74
C SER A 29 12.51 -3.99 -4.42
N VAL A 30 13.43 -3.25 -5.04
CA VAL A 30 13.51 -1.79 -4.90
C VAL A 30 12.24 -1.13 -5.45
N GLY A 31 11.74 -1.59 -6.60
CA GLY A 31 10.49 -1.10 -7.18
C GLY A 31 9.30 -1.33 -6.24
N LEU A 32 9.15 -2.53 -5.71
CA LEU A 32 8.08 -2.88 -4.78
C LEU A 32 8.18 -2.08 -3.47
N ALA A 33 9.36 -1.95 -2.90
CA ALA A 33 9.58 -1.13 -1.71
C ALA A 33 9.20 0.34 -1.95
N GLY A 34 9.58 0.91 -3.10
CA GLY A 34 9.20 2.26 -3.48
C GLY A 34 7.69 2.46 -3.56
N VAL A 35 6.97 1.50 -4.18
CA VAL A 35 5.51 1.52 -4.25
C VAL A 35 4.88 1.46 -2.87
N LEU A 36 5.38 0.61 -1.97
CA LEU A 36 4.88 0.50 -0.61
C LEU A 36 5.07 1.81 0.18
N VAL A 37 6.23 2.45 0.06
CA VAL A 37 6.49 3.75 0.70
C VAL A 37 5.52 4.81 0.16
N LEU A 38 5.33 4.86 -1.16
CA LEU A 38 4.40 5.80 -1.78
C LEU A 38 2.96 5.58 -1.28
N ALA A 39 2.53 4.32 -1.22
CA ALA A 39 1.20 3.94 -0.74
C ALA A 39 1.01 4.33 0.73
N ALA A 40 2.03 4.13 1.58
CA ALA A 40 2.00 4.54 2.98
C ALA A 40 1.90 6.07 3.13
N LEU A 41 2.65 6.83 2.33
CA LEU A 41 2.58 8.30 2.33
C LEU A 41 1.19 8.80 1.91
N ILE A 42 0.63 8.24 0.84
CA ILE A 42 -0.71 8.60 0.36
C ILE A 42 -1.75 8.24 1.42
N GLY A 43 -1.69 7.03 1.98
CA GLY A 43 -2.61 6.59 3.03
C GLY A 43 -2.55 7.49 4.27
N GLY A 44 -1.34 7.79 4.76
CA GLY A 44 -1.13 8.70 5.88
C GLY A 44 -1.62 10.12 5.61
N ALA A 45 -1.36 10.65 4.40
CA ALA A 45 -1.83 11.96 3.99
C ALA A 45 -3.37 12.02 3.93
N LEU A 46 -4.02 10.99 3.37
CA LEU A 46 -5.48 10.90 3.33
C LEU A 46 -6.10 10.86 4.73
N VAL A 47 -5.57 10.01 5.62
CA VAL A 47 -6.05 9.93 6.99
C VAL A 47 -5.83 11.26 7.73
N GLY A 48 -4.64 11.85 7.60
CA GLY A 48 -4.35 13.16 8.18
C GLY A 48 -5.30 14.25 7.68
N LEU A 49 -5.56 14.29 6.37
CA LEU A 49 -6.49 15.23 5.74
C LEU A 49 -7.91 15.06 6.29
N VAL A 50 -8.40 13.82 6.42
CA VAL A 50 -9.72 13.52 6.97
C VAL A 50 -9.82 14.02 8.41
N VAL A 51 -8.83 13.71 9.25
CA VAL A 51 -8.82 14.16 10.66
C VAL A 51 -8.83 15.68 10.75
N VAL A 52 -8.00 16.37 9.96
CA VAL A 52 -7.91 17.83 9.95
C VAL A 52 -9.21 18.47 9.48
N THR A 53 -9.82 17.95 8.41
CA THR A 53 -11.08 18.49 7.87
C THR A 53 -12.24 18.28 8.82
N VAL A 54 -12.38 17.10 9.42
CA VAL A 54 -13.41 16.82 10.43
C VAL A 54 -13.23 17.71 11.67
N LYS A 55 -12.00 17.84 12.18
CA LYS A 55 -11.73 18.73 13.32
C LYS A 55 -12.10 20.18 12.99
N ARG A 56 -11.68 20.67 11.81
CA ARG A 56 -11.97 22.03 11.36
C ARG A 56 -13.47 22.26 11.16
N TRP A 57 -14.23 21.25 10.75
CA TRP A 57 -15.68 21.34 10.61
C TRP A 57 -16.38 21.37 11.97
N ARG A 58 -15.95 20.51 12.90
CA ARG A 58 -16.47 20.47 14.28
C ARG A 58 -16.20 21.77 15.03
N ASP A 59 -15.02 22.34 14.86
CA ASP A 59 -14.66 23.62 15.50
C ASP A 59 -15.50 24.78 14.95
N ARG A 60 -15.84 24.78 13.65
CA ARG A 60 -16.78 25.74 13.06
C ARG A 60 -18.20 25.56 13.61
N HIS A 61 -18.62 24.33 13.89
CA HIS A 61 -19.94 24.06 14.47
C HIS A 61 -20.03 24.37 15.97
N ARG A 62 -18.94 24.20 16.75
CA ARG A 62 -18.90 24.63 18.15
C ARG A 62 -19.02 26.15 18.32
N ARG A 63 -18.52 26.94 17.37
CA ARG A 63 -18.71 28.42 17.37
C ARG A 63 -20.13 28.88 16.99
N ARG A 64 -21.03 27.95 16.64
CA ARG A 64 -22.46 28.21 16.37
C ARG A 64 -23.40 27.53 17.38
N GLY A 65 -22.86 26.89 18.42
CA GLY A 65 -23.63 26.35 19.55
C GLY A 65 -23.78 27.41 20.64
N PRO A 66 -24.94 27.52 21.29
CA PRO A 66 -25.39 28.72 22.00
C PRO A 66 -24.57 28.99 23.27
N GLU A 67 -23.69 29.98 23.22
CA GLU A 67 -23.26 30.72 24.41
C GLU A 67 -24.43 31.57 24.92
N SER A 68 -25.34 31.01 25.73
CA SER A 68 -26.29 31.86 26.47
C SER A 68 -26.98 31.26 27.71
N GLU A 69 -26.72 30.03 28.18
CA GLU A 69 -27.61 29.49 29.24
C GLU A 69 -26.95 28.89 30.49
N PHE A 70 -25.64 28.59 30.52
CA PHE A 70 -25.06 27.81 31.64
C PHE A 70 -24.12 28.55 32.60
N VAL A 71 -23.94 29.88 32.48
CA VAL A 71 -23.06 30.64 33.41
C VAL A 71 -23.81 31.65 34.29
N GLN A 72 -25.14 31.82 34.11
CA GLN A 72 -25.89 32.89 34.81
C GLN A 72 -26.87 32.44 35.90
N LEU A 73 -26.86 31.16 36.31
CA LEU A 73 -27.80 30.65 37.33
C LEU A 73 -27.09 30.03 38.53
N LYS A 74 -26.19 30.78 39.18
CA LYS A 74 -25.89 30.62 40.62
C LYS A 74 -25.04 31.75 41.18
N LEU A 75 -25.46 32.99 40.94
CA LEU A 75 -25.01 34.14 41.72
C LEU A 75 -26.23 35.03 42.00
N SER A 76 -27.19 34.49 42.74
CA SER A 76 -28.25 35.29 43.37
C SER A 76 -28.55 34.65 44.72
N GLU A 77 -28.23 35.42 45.75
CA GLU A 77 -28.61 35.34 47.18
C GLU A 77 -28.51 34.00 47.92
#